data_AF-A0A9E1KYR0-F1
#
_entry.id   AF-A0A9E1KYR0-F1
#
_cell.length_a   1.000
_cell.length_b   1.000
_cell.length_c   1.000
_cell.angle_alpha   90.00
_cell.angle_beta   90.00
_cell.angle_gamma   90.00
#
_symmetry.space_group_name_H-M   'P 1'
#
loop_
_entity.id
_entity.type
_entity.pdbx_description
1 polymer ?
#
loop_
_entity_poly.entity_id
_entity_poly.type
_entity_poly.pdbx_seq_one_letter_code
_entity_poly.pdbx_strand_id
1 'polypeptide(L)' 'MNQIIQTPLRFRQLHPPFRRCLIPKFPYGIIYVIESDHIYIVAVAHTMRKPAYWAERK' A
#
# COMPACT_ATOMS: atom_id res chain seq x y z
N MET A 1 -0.11 0.04 10.45
CA MET A 1 -0.91 -1.18 10.19
C MET A 1 -2.36 -1.06 10.62
N ASN A 2 -2.68 -0.70 11.87
CA ASN A 2 -4.05 -0.80 12.41
C ASN A 2 -5.13 -0.09 11.54
N GLN A 3 -4.80 1.06 10.94
CA GLN A 3 -5.69 1.79 10.04
C GLN A 3 -6.06 1.03 8.75
N ILE A 4 -5.14 0.20 8.23
CA ILE A 4 -5.37 -0.64 7.05
C ILE A 4 -6.39 -1.74 7.38
N ILE A 5 -6.31 -2.31 8.58
CA ILE A 5 -7.26 -3.35 9.03
C ILE A 5 -8.63 -2.74 9.34
N GLN A 6 -8.66 -1.60 10.05
CA GLN A 6 -9.90 -0.95 10.45
C GLN A 6 -10.68 -0.36 9.28
N THR A 7 -9.97 0.20 8.28
CA THR A 7 -10.60 0.90 7.15
C THR A 7 -9.83 0.67 5.84
N PRO A 8 -9.76 -0.57 5.32
CA PRO A 8 -8.92 -0.90 4.17
C PRO A 8 -9.34 -0.17 2.88
N LEU A 9 -10.62 0.16 2.73
CA LEU A 9 -11.15 0.87 1.56
C LEU A 9 -10.92 2.39 1.59
N ARG A 10 -10.50 2.95 2.73
CA ARG A 10 -10.28 4.41 2.92
C ARG A 10 -9.16 4.95 2.04
N PHE A 11 -8.14 4.14 1.78
CA PHE A 11 -6.96 4.58 1.07
C PHE A 11 -7.19 4.55 -0.44
N ARG A 12 -6.76 5.61 -1.13
CA ARG A 12 -6.91 5.75 -2.58
C ARG A 12 -6.26 4.57 -3.30
N GLN A 13 -6.97 4.05 -4.28
CA GLN A 13 -6.45 3.07 -5.21
C GLN A 13 -5.49 3.77 -6.18
N LEU A 14 -4.25 3.29 -6.24
CA LEU A 14 -3.26 3.83 -7.19
C LEU A 14 -3.55 3.31 -8.59
N HIS A 15 -3.69 2.00 -8.70
CA HIS A 15 -4.06 1.24 -9.87
C HIS A 15 -4.78 -0.01 -9.38
N PRO A 16 -5.95 -0.41 -9.90
CA PRO A 16 -6.59 -1.66 -9.49
C PRO A 16 -5.65 -2.88 -9.56
N PRO A 17 -5.60 -3.76 -8.54
CA PRO A 17 -6.29 -3.73 -7.24
C PRO A 17 -5.50 -3.03 -6.10
N PHE A 18 -4.37 -2.40 -6.41
CA PHE A 18 -3.41 -1.85 -5.46
C PHE A 18 -3.86 -0.55 -4.79
N ARG A 19 -3.76 -0.53 -3.46
CA ARG A 19 -3.98 0.64 -2.60
C ARG A 19 -2.70 1.02 -1.88
N ARG A 20 -2.56 2.30 -1.54
CA ARG A 20 -1.39 2.82 -0.82
C ARG A 20 -1.78 3.57 0.44
N CYS A 21 -1.27 3.11 1.58
CA CYS A 21 -1.29 3.82 2.85
C CYS A 21 0.06 4.52 3.08
N LEU A 22 0.06 5.86 3.16
CA LEU A 22 1.26 6.62 3.52
C LEU A 22 1.48 6.60 5.03
N ILE A 23 2.74 6.52 5.45
CA ILE A 23 3.11 6.61 6.86
C ILE A 23 3.39 8.09 7.18
N PRO A 24 2.63 8.76 8.05
CA PRO A 24 2.71 10.22 8.20
C PRO A 24 4.09 10.76 8.62
N LYS A 25 4.87 9.99 9.39
CA LYS A 25 6.17 10.42 9.95
C LYS A 25 7.39 9.87 9.21
N PHE A 26 7.19 8.99 8.23
CA PHE A 26 8.27 8.30 7.54
C PHE A 26 8.02 8.35 6.04
N PRO A 27 9.05 8.55 5.20
CA PRO A 27 8.89 8.63 3.75
C PRO A 27 8.67 7.24 3.12
N TYR A 28 7.71 6.48 3.65
CA TYR A 28 7.34 5.14 3.24
C TYR A 28 5.83 5.05 3.03
N GLY A 29 5.43 4.27 2.03
CA GLY A 29 4.06 3.87 1.78
C GLY A 29 3.94 2.35 1.81
N ILE A 30 2.90 1.85 2.47
CA ILE A 30 2.52 0.45 2.44
C ILE A 30 1.56 0.26 1.27
N ILE A 31 1.85 -0.74 0.44
CA ILE A 31 1.07 -1.07 -0.73
C ILE A 31 0.47 -2.42 -0.51
N TYR A 32 -0.84 -2.47 -0.63
CA TYR A 32 -1.60 -3.66 -0.30
C TYR A 32 -2.79 -3.81 -1.25
N VAL A 33 -3.27 -5.04 -1.34
CA VAL A 33 -4.50 -5.41 -2.04
C VAL A 33 -5.47 -5.99 -1.03
N ILE A 34 -6.76 -5.87 -1.32
CA ILE A 34 -7.82 -6.43 -0.48
C ILE A 34 -8.35 -7.63 -1.26
N GLU A 35 -8.20 -8.81 -0.68
CA GLU A 35 -8.85 -10.03 -1.14
C GLU A 35 -10.04 -10.35 -0.24
N SER A 36 -10.86 -11.31 -0.64
CA SER A 36 -12.13 -11.64 0.03
C SER A 36 -11.98 -11.98 1.51
N ASP A 37 -10.84 -12.59 1.90
CA ASP A 37 -10.61 -13.12 3.25
C ASP A 37 -9.41 -12.47 3.96
N HIS A 38 -8.57 -11.73 3.25
CA HIS A 38 -7.35 -11.16 3.83
C HIS A 38 -6.84 -9.93 3.09
N ILE A 39 -5.91 -9.23 3.74
CA ILE A 39 -5.20 -8.08 3.17
C ILE A 39 -3.78 -8.52 2.86
N TYR A 40 -3.40 -8.51 1.58
CA TYR A 40 -2.06 -8.87 1.16
C TYR A 40 -1.18 -7.63 1.03
N ILE A 41 -0.10 -7.57 1.80
CA ILE A 41 0.88 -6.48 1.72
C ILE A 41 1.89 -6.82 0.61
N VAL A 42 1.76 -6.12 -0.51
CA VAL A 42 2.59 -6.29 -1.70
C VAL A 42 3.98 -5.72 -1.49
N ALA A 43 4.08 -4.52 -0.91
CA ALA A 43 5.36 -3.86 -0.71
C ALA A 43 5.30 -2.78 0.37
N VAL A 44 6.46 -2.48 0.95
CA VAL A 44 6.71 -1.27 1.75
C VAL A 44 7.73 -0.43 0.99
N ALA A 45 7.25 0.63 0.35
CA ALA A 45 8.04 1.40 -0.62
C ALA A 45 8.41 2.78 -0.09
N HIS A 46 9.69 3.14 -0.18
CA HIS A 46 10.14 4.50 0.13
C HIS A 46 9.62 5.48 -0.93
N THR A 47 8.89 6.51 -0.52
CA THR A 47 8.18 7.43 -1.43
C THR A 47 9.11 8.33 -2.24
N MET A 48 10.28 8.68 -1.70
CA MET A 48 11.21 9.62 -2.34
C MET A 48 12.36 8.99 -3.15
N ARG A 49 12.87 7.80 -2.79
CA ARG A 49 14.13 7.28 -3.36
C ARG A 49 13.95 6.48 -4.66
N LYS A 50 12.87 5.73 -4.79
CA LYS A 50 12.48 4.99 -6.00
C LYS A 50 10.95 4.81 -6.00
N PRO A 51 10.15 5.86 -6.23
CA PRO A 51 8.71 5.71 -6.30
C PRO A 51 8.36 4.64 -7.35
N ALA A 52 7.36 3.79 -7.07
CA ALA A 52 6.85 2.78 -8.00
C ALA A 52 7.72 1.54 -8.30
N TYR A 53 8.90 1.34 -7.71
CA TYR A 53 9.74 0.14 -7.98
C TYR A 53 9.03 -1.21 -7.72
N TRP A 54 8.03 -1.19 -6.84
CA TRP A 54 7.23 -2.36 -6.48
C TRP A 54 6.31 -2.80 -7.63
N ALA A 55 5.99 -1.91 -8.57
CA ALA A 55 5.14 -2.23 -9.71
C ALA A 55 5.87 -3.10 -10.75
N GLU A 56 7.21 -3.15 -10.69
CA GLU A 56 8.05 -3.97 -11.56
C GLU A 56 8.29 -5.38 -10.99
N ARG A 57 7.87 -5.65 -9.74
CA ARG A 57 7.99 -6.98 -9.13
C ARG A 57 6.77 -7.81 -9.50
N LYS A 58 6.97 -8.77 -10.42
CA LYS A 58 6.02 -9.85 -10.71
C LYS A 58 5.97 -10.88 -9.59
#